data_AF-A0A2V9PQR2-F1
#
_entry.id   AF-A0A2V9PQR2-F1
#
_cell.length_a   1.000
_cell.length_b   1.000
_cell.length_c   1.000
_cell.angle_alpha   90.00
_cell.angle_beta   90.00
_cell.angle_gamma   90.00
#
_symmetry.space_group_name_H-M   'P 1'
#
loop_
_entity.id
_entity.type
_entity.pdbx_description
1 polymer ?
#
loop_
_entity_poly.entity_id
_entity_poly.type
_entity_poly.pdbx_seq_one_letter_code
_entity_poly.pdbx_strand_id
1 'polypeptide(L)'
;MKAATLKLVDPTSAEIDFLRSELSTGLTLTGIAQDSRDRARADRNRANARKAYDAVLRFAPKVGLSPDETAEIKSKLAQLRSELQRLGEEV
;
A
#
# COMPACT_ATOMS: atom_id res chain seq x y z
N MET A 1 -21.63 -11.22 27.19
CA MET A 1 -20.50 -11.15 26.24
C MET A 1 -20.12 -9.67 26.10
N LYS A 2 -18.88 -9.28 26.42
CA LYS A 2 -18.45 -7.88 26.36
C LYS A 2 -18.25 -7.48 24.90
N ALA A 3 -18.99 -6.47 24.44
CA ALA A 3 -18.70 -5.79 23.20
C ALA A 3 -17.29 -5.18 23.31
N ALA A 4 -16.39 -5.56 22.42
CA ALA A 4 -15.12 -4.88 22.26
C ALA A 4 -15.43 -3.49 21.69
N THR A 5 -15.36 -2.47 22.55
CA THR A 5 -15.38 -1.08 22.13
C THR A 5 -14.12 -0.84 21.30
N LEU A 6 -14.22 -0.98 19.97
CA LEU A 6 -13.29 -0.30 19.08
C LEU A 6 -13.38 1.18 19.45
N LYS A 7 -12.32 1.73 20.03
CA LYS A 7 -12.22 3.17 20.19
C LYS A 7 -12.33 3.77 18.79
N LEU A 8 -13.36 4.58 18.58
CA LEU A 8 -13.46 5.56 17.50
C LEU A 8 -12.34 6.58 17.74
N VAL A 9 -11.10 6.20 17.43
CA VAL A 9 -9.99 7.13 17.35
C VAL A 9 -10.03 7.63 15.93
N ASP A 10 -10.37 8.90 15.74
CA ASP A 10 -10.15 9.56 14.47
C ASP A 10 -8.66 9.37 14.14
N PRO A 11 -8.33 8.78 12.98
CA PRO A 11 -6.97 8.57 12.60
C PRO A 11 -6.30 9.93 12.53
N THR A 12 -5.07 10.00 13.03
CA THR A 12 -4.30 11.22 12.81
C THR A 12 -4.10 11.39 11.31
N SER A 13 -4.11 12.62 10.81
CA SER A 13 -3.84 12.89 9.39
C SER A 13 -2.54 12.23 8.94
N ALA A 14 -1.55 12.15 9.83
CA ALA A 14 -0.26 11.48 9.60
C ALA A 14 -0.38 9.97 9.31
N GLU A 15 -1.29 9.25 9.95
CA GLU A 15 -1.48 7.81 9.70
C GLU A 15 -2.10 7.55 8.32
N ILE A 16 -3.06 8.39 7.93
CA ILE A 16 -3.68 8.31 6.60
C ILE A 16 -2.66 8.71 5.53
N ASP A 17 -1.93 9.80 5.77
CA ASP A 17 -0.88 10.29 4.86
C ASP A 17 0.24 9.28 4.69
N PHE A 18 0.58 8.53 5.74
CA PHE A 18 1.50 7.40 5.64
C PHE A 18 0.98 6.35 4.66
N LEU A 19 -0.26 5.87 4.81
CA LEU A 19 -0.83 4.87 3.89
C LEU A 19 -0.86 5.38 2.44
N ARG A 20 -1.27 6.63 2.23
CA ARG A 20 -1.29 7.26 0.90
C ARG A 20 0.12 7.37 0.31
N SER A 21 1.10 7.73 1.12
CA SER A 21 2.51 7.86 0.72
C SER A 21 3.07 6.50 0.32
N GLU A 22 2.88 5.46 1.12
CA GLU A 22 3.33 4.10 0.80
C GLU A 22 2.69 3.60 -0.51
N LEU A 23 1.39 3.82 -0.72
CA LEU A 23 0.73 3.45 -1.97
C LEU A 23 1.30 4.19 -3.18
N SER A 24 1.51 5.50 -3.06
CA SER A 24 2.09 6.33 -4.13
C SER A 24 3.52 5.89 -4.46
N THR A 25 4.33 5.65 -3.43
CA THR A 25 5.70 5.15 -3.56
C THR A 25 5.72 3.78 -4.22
N GLY A 26 4.89 2.84 -3.76
CA GLY A 26 4.79 1.50 -4.35
C GLY A 26 4.46 1.55 -5.84
N LEU A 27 3.43 2.30 -6.22
CA LEU A 27 3.02 2.45 -7.62
C LEU A 27 4.12 3.07 -8.49
N THR A 28 4.78 4.13 -8.00
CA THR A 28 5.90 4.76 -8.69
C THR A 28 7.04 3.77 -8.92
N LEU A 29 7.39 2.98 -7.90
CA LEU A 29 8.44 1.98 -7.98
C LEU A 29 8.08 0.85 -8.95
N THR A 30 6.81 0.42 -9.00
CA THR A 30 6.38 -0.57 -10.01
C THR A 30 6.52 -0.03 -11.44
N GLY A 31 6.18 1.24 -11.69
CA GLY A 31 6.39 1.87 -13.00
C GLY A 31 7.88 1.93 -13.37
N ILE A 32 8.74 2.34 -12.44
CA ILE A 32 10.20 2.35 -12.66
C ILE A 32 10.72 0.95 -12.96
N ALA A 33 10.21 -0.09 -12.27
CA ALA A 33 10.63 -1.47 -12.49
C ALA A 33 10.20 -1.98 -13.87
N GLN A 34 8.98 -1.67 -14.31
CA GLN A 34 8.44 -2.05 -15.62
C GLN A 34 9.20 -1.40 -16.79
N ASP A 35 9.58 -0.13 -16.64
CA ASP A 35 10.27 0.61 -17.71
C ASP A 35 11.79 0.38 -17.74
N SER A 36 12.35 -0.33 -16.76
CA SER A 36 13.80 -0.47 -16.65
C SER A 36 14.37 -1.56 -17.57
N ARG A 37 15.39 -1.20 -18.34
CA ARG A 37 16.23 -2.15 -19.09
C ARG A 37 17.36 -2.76 -18.24
N ASP A 38 17.66 -2.16 -17.09
CA ASP A 38 18.64 -2.67 -16.14
C ASP A 38 17.94 -3.60 -15.14
N ARG A 39 18.25 -4.90 -15.22
CA ARG A 39 17.66 -5.92 -14.34
C ARG A 39 17.90 -5.61 -12.85
N ALA A 40 19.10 -5.17 -12.47
CA ALA A 40 19.40 -4.88 -11.09
C ALA A 40 18.60 -3.67 -10.57
N ARG A 41 18.29 -2.71 -11.43
CA ARG A 41 17.38 -1.60 -11.10
C ARG A 41 15.94 -2.08 -11.02
N ALA A 42 15.48 -2.89 -11.98
CA ALA A 42 14.13 -3.45 -11.97
C ALA A 42 13.86 -4.25 -10.68
N ASP A 43 14.74 -5.19 -10.32
CA ASP A 43 14.61 -6.06 -9.15
C ASP A 43 14.58 -5.25 -7.84
N ARG A 44 15.44 -4.24 -7.70
CA ARG A 44 15.45 -3.36 -6.52
C ARG A 44 14.16 -2.57 -6.37
N ASN A 45 13.62 -2.03 -7.47
CA ASN A 45 12.38 -1.28 -7.43
C ASN A 45 11.17 -2.19 -7.16
N ARG A 46 11.11 -3.39 -7.76
CA ARG A 46 10.10 -4.41 -7.45
C ARG A 46 10.11 -4.76 -5.97
N ALA A 47 11.28 -5.08 -5.41
CA ALA A 47 11.41 -5.43 -4.00
C ALA A 47 10.97 -4.30 -3.05
N ASN A 48 11.25 -3.04 -3.40
CA ASN A 48 10.80 -1.90 -2.60
C ASN A 48 9.30 -1.61 -2.76
N ALA A 49 8.74 -1.81 -3.96
CA ALA A 49 7.29 -1.73 -4.17
C ALA A 49 6.54 -2.79 -3.35
N ARG A 50 7.08 -4.01 -3.28
CA ARG A 50 6.55 -5.08 -2.43
C ARG A 50 6.55 -4.68 -0.95
N LYS A 51 7.62 -4.08 -0.45
CA LYS A 51 7.68 -3.58 0.94
C LYS A 51 6.60 -2.53 1.23
N ALA A 52 6.35 -1.62 0.29
CA ALA A 52 5.31 -0.60 0.45
C ALA A 52 3.91 -1.24 0.50
N TYR A 53 3.64 -2.22 -0.36
CA TYR A 53 2.41 -3.01 -0.31
C TYR A 53 2.22 -3.72 1.04
N ASP A 54 3.26 -4.40 1.52
CA ASP A 54 3.23 -5.11 2.81
C ASP A 54 3.05 -4.14 3.99
N ALA A 55 3.63 -2.94 3.92
CA ALA A 55 3.44 -1.89 4.92
C ALA A 55 1.96 -1.46 4.98
N VAL A 56 1.34 -1.18 3.83
CA VAL A 56 -0.09 -0.80 3.79
C VAL A 56 -0.97 -1.92 4.36
N LEU A 57 -0.73 -3.18 3.99
CA LEU A 57 -1.47 -4.33 4.56
C LEU A 57 -1.33 -4.42 6.09
N ARG A 58 -0.14 -4.14 6.61
CA ARG A 58 0.16 -4.20 8.05
C ARG A 58 -0.50 -3.07 8.83
N PHE A 59 -0.60 -1.88 8.25
CA PHE A 59 -1.03 -0.68 8.97
C PHE A 59 -2.47 -0.28 8.71
N ALA A 60 -3.03 -0.50 7.51
CA ALA A 60 -4.40 -0.10 7.19
C ALA A 60 -5.47 -0.63 8.17
N PRO A 61 -5.42 -1.89 8.68
CA PRO A 61 -6.39 -2.37 9.66
C PRO A 61 -6.36 -1.66 11.03
N LYS A 62 -5.33 -0.84 11.29
CA LYS A 62 -5.11 -0.14 12.56
C LYS A 62 -5.49 1.34 12.50
N VAL A 63 -5.77 1.86 11.30
CA VAL A 63 -6.10 3.26 11.06
C VAL A 63 -7.62 3.41 10.98
N GLY A 64 -8.19 4.38 11.70
CA GLY A 64 -9.63 4.66 11.75
C GLY A 64 -10.20 5.30 10.47
N LEU A 65 -10.01 4.70 9.30
CA LEU A 65 -10.39 5.30 8.02
C LEU A 65 -11.90 5.56 7.91
N SER A 66 -12.27 6.72 7.38
CA SER A 66 -13.64 6.98 6.91
C SER A 66 -14.01 6.04 5.75
N PRO A 67 -15.30 5.94 5.38
CA PRO A 67 -15.72 5.13 4.23
C PRO A 67 -15.03 5.54 2.91
N ASP A 68 -14.87 6.84 2.68
CA ASP A 68 -14.25 7.37 1.46
C ASP A 68 -12.75 7.06 1.42
N GLU A 69 -12.04 7.24 2.55
CA GLU A 69 -10.63 6.87 2.65
C GLU A 69 -10.44 5.35 2.53
N THR A 70 -11.34 4.56 3.10
CA THR A 70 -11.31 3.10 2.96
C THR A 70 -11.43 2.70 1.48
N ALA A 71 -12.34 3.33 0.73
CA ALA A 71 -12.51 3.07 -0.70
C ALA A 71 -11.26 3.49 -1.49
N GLU A 72 -10.70 4.67 -1.20
CA GLU A 72 -9.46 5.18 -1.81
C GLU A 72 -8.29 4.21 -1.60
N ILE A 73 -8.01 3.85 -0.33
CA ILE A 73 -6.90 2.98 0.04
C ILE A 73 -7.06 1.59 -0.58
N LYS A 74 -8.26 1.01 -0.55
CA LYS A 74 -8.52 -0.30 -1.19
C LYS A 74 -8.30 -0.27 -2.70
N SER A 75 -8.77 0.79 -3.38
CA SER A 75 -8.61 0.94 -4.83
C SER A 75 -7.13 1.00 -5.23
N LYS A 76 -6.36 1.88 -4.59
CA LYS A 76 -4.91 2.02 -4.83
C LYS A 76 -4.13 0.76 -4.43
N LEU A 77 -4.52 0.09 -3.35
CA LEU A 77 -3.89 -1.17 -2.93
C LEU A 77 -4.13 -2.30 -3.94
N ALA A 78 -5.33 -2.39 -4.51
CA ALA A 78 -5.66 -3.35 -5.57
C ALA A 78 -4.89 -3.05 -6.86
N GLN A 79 -4.70 -1.77 -7.19
CA GLN A 79 -3.84 -1.35 -8.29
C GLN A 79 -2.39 -1.79 -8.04
N LEU A 80 -1.81 -1.48 -6.88
CA LEU A 80 -0.44 -1.86 -6.54
C LEU A 80 -0.25 -3.38 -6.58
N ARG A 81 -1.22 -4.15 -6.06
CA ARG A 81 -1.23 -5.61 -6.16
C ARG A 81 -1.13 -6.07 -7.62
N SER A 82 -1.93 -5.49 -8.51
CA SER A 82 -1.95 -5.85 -9.93
C SER A 82 -0.61 -5.55 -10.61
N GLU A 83 0.00 -4.41 -10.31
CA GLU A 83 1.31 -4.05 -10.86
C GLU A 83 2.44 -4.95 -10.33
N LEU A 84 2.40 -5.34 -9.06
CA LEU A 84 3.34 -6.30 -8.47
C LEU A 84 3.21 -7.68 -9.12
N GLN A 85 1.98 -8.15 -9.37
CA GLN A 85 1.73 -9.41 -10.08
C GLN A 85 2.28 -9.39 -11.51
N ARG A 86 2.17 -8.26 -12.23
CA ARG A 86 2.81 -8.09 -13.56
C ARG A 86 4.34 -8.17 -13.50
N LEU A 87 4.94 -7.80 -12.36
CA LEU A 87 6.37 -7.91 -12.10
C LEU A 87 6.79 -9.29 -11.57
N GLY A 88 5.86 -10.24 -11.45
CA GLY A 88 6.09 -11.62 -11.03
C GLY A 88 6.06 -11.85 -9.52
N GLU A 89 5.53 -10.90 -8.72
CA GLU A 89 5.33 -11.10 -7.28
C GLU A 89 4.04 -11.89 -6.99
N GLU A 90 4.11 -12.77 -5.98
CA GLU A 90 2.94 -13.44 -5.43
C GLU A 90 2.41 -12.63 -4.22
N VAL A 91 1.31 -11.91 -4.44
CA VAL A 91 0.58 -11.04 -3.48
C VAL A 91 -0.93 -11.14 -3.62
#